data_AF-A0A2V6WDJ4-F1
#
_entry.id   AF-A0A2V6WDJ4-F1
#
_cell.length_a   1.000
_cell.length_b   1.000
_cell.length_c   1.000
_cell.angle_alpha   90.00
_cell.angle_beta   90.00
_cell.angle_gamma   90.00
#
_symmetry.space_group_name_H-M   'P 1'
#
loop_
_entity.id
_entity.type
_entity.pdbx_description
1 polymer ?
#
loop_
_entity_poly.entity_id
_entity_poly.type
_entity_poly.pdbx_seq_one_letter_code
_entity_poly.pdbx_strand_id
1 'polypeptide(L)'
;MEHPRRLRGAGKSRPRGLLRPRRAGDAHALERRHPGAARDGGGRGHGHCVRAGHRRRGLSAARRVLYRLTQRYYLALALAGISVIVVAALATSRAGLGMRAIREDEEAAEASGVGALSLKLLALALSTALAGLAGGLFAFYHISYYPAHPFGPQWTFDALLMTFIGGVGTLQGPVLGAVLYVTLKEYLALRWVDIHLLIFGALFVAIVLLLPGGLVQAAERARALLGGARRPA
;
A
#
# COMPACT_ATOMS: atom_id res chain seq x y z
N MET A 1 -46.07 -61.64 -1.71
CA MET A 1 -45.46 -60.35 -1.33
C MET A 1 -44.96 -60.47 0.11
N GLU A 2 -44.04 -61.38 0.43
CA GLU A 2 -42.58 -61.36 0.11
C GLU A 2 -42.01 -59.95 0.38
N HIS A 3 -41.12 -59.71 1.34
CA HIS A 3 -39.88 -60.43 1.65
C HIS A 3 -39.38 -60.04 3.07
N PRO A 4 -38.71 -60.94 3.82
CA PRO A 4 -38.18 -60.67 5.16
C PRO A 4 -36.63 -60.73 5.23
N ARG A 5 -36.10 -60.48 6.44
CA ARG A 5 -34.83 -60.98 7.06
C ARG A 5 -33.45 -60.31 6.78
N ARG A 6 -32.93 -59.79 7.91
CA ARG A 6 -31.57 -59.89 8.53
C ARG A 6 -30.42 -60.63 7.81
N LEU A 7 -29.21 -60.18 8.22
CA LEU A 7 -27.87 -60.82 8.31
C LEU A 7 -26.90 -60.41 7.18
N ARG A 8 -25.79 -59.70 7.43
CA ARG A 8 -24.55 -59.94 8.21
C ARG A 8 -23.42 -60.49 7.31
N GLY A 9 -22.29 -59.77 7.33
CA GLY A 9 -20.97 -60.19 6.82
C GLY A 9 -20.64 -59.65 5.42
N ALA A 10 -19.41 -59.40 5.01
CA ALA A 10 -18.10 -59.39 5.62
C ALA A 10 -17.13 -58.80 4.56
N GLY A 11 -16.03 -58.17 4.97
CA GLY A 11 -14.91 -57.87 4.05
C GLY A 11 -14.15 -56.60 4.39
N LYS A 12 -13.13 -56.66 5.26
CA LYS A 12 -11.70 -56.62 4.87
C LYS A 12 -11.28 -55.19 4.47
N SER A 13 -10.70 -54.36 5.34
CA SER A 13 -9.27 -54.46 5.69
C SER A 13 -8.86 -53.30 6.64
N ARG A 14 -8.17 -53.65 7.74
CA ARG A 14 -7.20 -52.79 8.45
C ARG A 14 -5.81 -53.08 7.83
N PRO A 15 -4.73 -52.26 7.97
CA PRO A 15 -4.39 -51.55 9.21
C PRO A 15 -3.58 -50.23 9.13
N ARG A 16 -3.55 -49.57 10.31
CA ARG A 16 -2.41 -48.94 11.02
C ARG A 16 -1.20 -48.40 10.25
N GLY A 17 -0.80 -47.18 10.64
CA GLY A 17 0.60 -46.74 10.61
C GLY A 17 0.70 -45.21 10.47
N LEU A 18 0.32 -44.43 11.47
CA LEU A 18 1.28 -43.75 12.35
C LEU A 18 2.59 -43.33 11.65
N LEU A 19 2.58 -42.17 10.97
CA LEU A 19 3.82 -41.47 10.65
C LEU A 19 4.33 -40.77 11.91
N ARG A 20 5.36 -41.39 12.51
CA ARG A 20 6.27 -40.79 13.49
C ARG A 20 7.28 -39.86 12.80
N PRO A 21 7.87 -38.91 13.53
CA PRO A 21 8.67 -37.81 12.99
C PRO A 21 10.05 -38.26 12.48
N ARG A 22 10.51 -37.62 11.38
CA ARG A 22 11.85 -37.73 10.83
C ARG A 22 12.90 -37.29 11.85
N ARG A 23 13.75 -38.23 12.29
CA ARG A 23 15.03 -37.93 12.92
C ARG A 23 16.09 -37.68 11.85
N ALA A 24 16.92 -36.70 12.15
CA ALA A 24 18.15 -36.35 11.46
C ALA A 24 19.20 -37.47 11.60
N GLY A 25 20.00 -37.64 10.55
CA GLY A 25 21.03 -38.66 10.40
C GLY A 25 20.90 -39.25 9.00
N ASP A 26 22.03 -39.44 8.31
CA ASP A 26 22.15 -40.02 6.96
C ASP A 26 22.31 -38.98 5.84
N ALA A 27 23.25 -38.06 6.05
CA ALA A 27 23.88 -37.29 5.01
C ALA A 27 25.29 -37.83 4.74
N HIS A 28 25.44 -39.09 4.35
CA HIS A 28 26.67 -39.60 3.73
C HIS A 28 26.33 -40.86 2.91
N ALA A 29 26.95 -40.97 1.74
CA ALA A 29 26.95 -42.11 0.82
C ALA A 29 25.69 -42.30 -0.06
N LEU A 30 25.77 -41.81 -1.29
CA LEU A 30 25.81 -42.67 -2.49
C LEU A 30 26.06 -41.75 -3.70
N GLU A 31 27.29 -41.72 -4.21
CA GLU A 31 27.84 -42.67 -5.18
C GLU A 31 27.36 -42.39 -6.61
N ARG A 32 28.37 -41.99 -7.39
CA ARG A 32 28.45 -41.77 -8.83
C ARG A 32 27.81 -42.91 -9.65
N ARG A 33 27.27 -42.58 -10.84
CA ARG A 33 27.66 -43.19 -12.15
C ARG A 33 26.89 -42.59 -13.34
N HIS A 34 27.65 -42.22 -14.37
CA HIS A 34 27.34 -41.93 -15.79
C HIS A 34 26.46 -43.04 -16.45
N PRO A 35 25.91 -42.92 -17.71
CA PRO A 35 26.40 -42.15 -18.87
C PRO A 35 25.35 -41.54 -19.86
N GLY A 36 25.86 -40.74 -20.81
CA GLY A 36 25.47 -40.70 -22.23
C GLY A 36 23.99 -40.55 -22.65
N ALA A 37 23.64 -39.36 -23.15
CA ALA A 37 22.57 -39.22 -24.15
C ALA A 37 22.85 -38.03 -25.07
N ALA A 38 23.59 -38.31 -26.15
CA ALA A 38 23.49 -37.54 -27.37
C ALA A 38 22.15 -37.87 -28.02
N ARG A 39 21.32 -36.87 -28.30
CA ARG A 39 20.35 -36.93 -29.39
C ARG A 39 20.16 -35.56 -30.02
N ASP A 40 20.67 -35.54 -31.25
CA ASP A 40 20.41 -34.64 -32.34
C ASP A 40 18.91 -34.39 -32.54
N GLY A 41 18.56 -33.17 -32.93
CA GLY A 41 17.20 -32.67 -32.97
C GLY A 41 17.14 -31.32 -33.67
N GLY A 42 17.51 -31.32 -34.96
CA GLY A 42 17.32 -30.20 -35.85
C GLY A 42 15.86 -29.77 -35.92
N GLY A 43 15.59 -28.56 -35.42
CA GLY A 43 14.33 -27.85 -35.60
C GLY A 43 14.65 -26.44 -36.09
N ARG A 44 14.63 -26.23 -37.41
CA ARG A 44 14.68 -24.90 -38.04
C ARG A 44 13.38 -24.16 -37.71
N GLY A 45 13.34 -23.55 -36.53
CA GLY A 45 12.32 -22.57 -36.16
C GLY A 45 12.66 -21.23 -36.81
N HIS A 46 11.86 -20.85 -37.79
CA HIS A 46 11.91 -19.56 -38.48
C HIS A 46 12.14 -18.40 -37.50
N GLY A 47 13.32 -17.77 -37.61
CA GLY A 47 13.60 -16.50 -36.98
C GLY A 47 12.71 -15.42 -37.57
N HIS A 48 11.56 -15.17 -36.94
CA HIS A 48 10.84 -13.92 -37.12
C HIS A 48 11.72 -12.80 -36.58
N CYS A 49 12.48 -12.19 -37.49
CA CYS A 49 13.19 -10.95 -37.27
C CYS A 49 12.13 -9.86 -37.06
N VAL A 50 11.72 -9.64 -35.82
CA VAL A 50 10.87 -8.51 -35.42
C VAL A 50 11.66 -7.24 -35.70
N ARG A 51 11.36 -6.64 -36.85
CA ARG A 51 11.84 -5.36 -37.31
C ARG A 51 11.26 -4.26 -36.40
N ALA A 52 11.87 -4.08 -35.23
CA ALA A 52 11.57 -2.99 -34.31
C ALA A 52 12.19 -1.68 -34.81
N GLY A 53 11.73 -1.23 -35.98
CA GLY A 53 11.97 0.12 -36.47
C GLY A 53 10.86 1.05 -35.97
N HIS A 54 11.03 1.67 -34.81
CA HIS A 54 10.32 2.92 -34.53
C HIS A 54 11.00 3.75 -33.42
N ARG A 55 11.48 4.94 -33.80
CA ARG A 55 11.44 6.19 -33.00
C ARG A 55 12.25 6.30 -31.70
N ARG A 56 13.45 5.71 -31.58
CA ARG A 56 14.36 5.97 -30.43
C ARG A 56 15.21 7.25 -30.52
N ARG A 57 14.65 8.40 -30.94
CA ARG A 57 15.40 9.68 -30.93
C ARG A 57 14.99 10.66 -29.82
N GLY A 58 13.85 10.47 -29.16
CA GLY A 58 13.47 11.25 -27.96
C GLY A 58 13.86 10.63 -26.62
N LEU A 59 14.18 9.32 -26.61
CA LEU A 59 14.41 8.56 -25.37
C LEU A 59 15.76 8.82 -24.71
N SER A 60 16.75 9.39 -25.41
CA SER A 60 18.08 9.65 -24.84
C SER A 60 18.13 10.86 -23.90
N ALA A 61 17.28 11.87 -24.12
CA ALA A 61 17.11 12.99 -23.20
C ALA A 61 16.38 12.54 -21.93
N ALA A 62 15.27 11.80 -22.08
CA ALA A 62 14.56 11.18 -20.96
C ALA A 62 15.49 10.27 -20.14
N ARG A 63 16.31 9.43 -20.77
CA ARG A 63 17.23 8.52 -20.05
C ARG A 63 18.27 9.22 -19.18
N ARG A 64 18.79 10.37 -19.63
CA ARG A 64 19.72 11.21 -18.85
C ARG A 64 19.02 11.94 -17.71
N VAL A 65 17.78 12.37 -17.98
CA VAL A 65 16.89 12.97 -17.01
C VAL A 65 16.56 12.00 -15.86
N LEU A 66 16.39 10.72 -16.17
CA LEU A 66 15.94 9.70 -15.22
C LEU A 66 17.02 9.22 -14.22
N TYR A 67 18.30 9.60 -14.41
CA TYR A 67 19.43 9.05 -13.64
C TYR A 67 20.03 9.95 -12.54
N ARG A 68 19.77 11.27 -12.55
CA ARG A 68 20.22 12.17 -11.48
C ARG A 68 19.25 12.12 -10.28
N LEU A 69 19.78 11.96 -9.06
CA LEU A 69 18.99 12.06 -7.81
C LEU A 69 18.15 13.35 -7.77
N THR A 70 18.77 14.46 -8.19
CA THR A 70 18.12 15.78 -8.32
C THR A 70 16.82 15.72 -9.12
N GLN A 71 16.81 14.95 -10.21
CA GLN A 71 15.67 14.91 -11.10
C GLN A 71 14.53 14.02 -10.60
N ARG A 72 14.88 12.94 -9.89
CA ARG A 72 13.91 12.11 -9.17
C ARG A 72 13.21 12.91 -8.09
N TYR A 73 13.96 13.72 -7.36
CA TYR A 73 13.43 14.63 -6.34
C TYR A 73 12.45 15.65 -6.95
N TYR A 74 12.83 16.33 -8.04
CA TYR A 74 11.92 17.28 -8.69
C TYR A 74 10.65 16.62 -9.26
N LEU A 75 10.76 15.40 -9.80
CA LEU A 75 9.60 14.65 -10.26
C LEU A 75 8.66 14.29 -9.09
N ALA A 76 9.21 13.84 -7.97
CA ALA A 76 8.45 13.53 -6.76
C ALA A 76 7.77 14.78 -6.17
N LEU A 77 8.50 15.89 -6.12
CA LEU A 77 7.99 17.17 -5.64
C LEU A 77 6.87 17.70 -6.55
N ALA A 78 7.05 17.61 -7.87
CA ALA A 78 6.02 18.01 -8.83
C ALA A 78 4.76 17.15 -8.67
N LEU A 79 4.91 15.82 -8.53
CA LEU A 79 3.77 14.93 -8.33
C LEU A 79 3.05 15.21 -7.01
N ALA A 80 3.79 15.44 -5.93
CA ALA A 80 3.22 15.84 -4.63
C ALA A 80 2.48 17.18 -4.71
N GLY A 81 3.03 18.17 -5.41
CA GLY A 81 2.35 19.45 -5.64
C GLY A 81 1.06 19.28 -6.44
N ILE A 82 1.11 18.51 -7.53
CA ILE A 82 -0.07 18.21 -8.36
C ILE A 82 -1.15 17.49 -7.55
N SER A 83 -0.79 16.48 -6.75
CA SER A 83 -1.77 15.76 -5.94
C SER A 83 -2.46 16.68 -4.93
N VAL A 84 -1.71 17.56 -4.25
CA VAL A 84 -2.28 18.55 -3.34
C VAL A 84 -3.21 19.51 -4.08
N ILE A 85 -2.81 20.04 -5.24
CA ILE A 85 -3.65 20.95 -6.05
C ILE A 85 -4.94 20.27 -6.52
N VAL A 86 -4.84 19.03 -7.00
CA VAL A 86 -6.01 18.25 -7.46
C VAL A 86 -6.98 18.02 -6.32
N VAL A 87 -6.50 17.62 -5.14
CA VAL A 87 -7.36 17.42 -3.96
C VAL A 87 -7.91 18.76 -3.46
N ALA A 88 -7.14 19.85 -3.53
CA ALA A 88 -7.61 21.20 -3.19
C ALA A 88 -8.78 21.62 -4.08
N ALA A 89 -8.61 21.50 -5.39
CA ALA A 89 -9.61 21.85 -6.39
C ALA A 89 -10.87 20.98 -6.23
N LEU A 90 -10.70 19.70 -5.93
CA LEU A 90 -11.82 18.81 -5.65
C LEU A 90 -12.58 19.23 -4.39
N ALA A 91 -11.85 19.55 -3.31
CA ALA A 91 -12.43 19.93 -2.02
C ALA A 91 -13.22 21.26 -2.06
N THR A 92 -12.87 22.17 -2.97
CA THR A 92 -13.61 23.43 -3.20
C THR A 92 -14.70 23.32 -4.27
N SER A 93 -14.68 22.26 -5.08
CA SER A 93 -15.69 22.02 -6.12
C SER A 93 -17.05 21.56 -5.57
N ARG A 94 -18.09 21.65 -6.41
CA ARG A 94 -19.43 21.09 -6.12
C ARG A 94 -19.41 19.60 -5.83
N ALA A 95 -18.53 18.83 -6.50
CA ALA A 95 -18.36 17.41 -6.23
C ALA A 95 -17.82 17.18 -4.80
N GLY A 96 -16.91 18.04 -4.33
CA GLY A 96 -16.41 18.07 -2.95
C GLY A 96 -17.52 18.21 -1.91
N LEU A 97 -18.45 19.14 -2.15
CA LEU A 97 -19.59 19.37 -1.27
C LEU A 97 -20.54 18.18 -1.25
N GLY A 98 -20.85 17.60 -2.42
CA GLY A 98 -21.69 16.40 -2.50
C GLY A 98 -21.06 15.19 -1.79
N MET A 99 -19.74 15.01 -1.87
CA MET A 99 -19.04 13.95 -1.14
C MET A 99 -19.10 14.14 0.38
N ARG A 100 -19.11 15.38 0.87
CA ARG A 100 -19.30 15.67 2.29
C ARG A 100 -20.73 15.36 2.74
N ALA A 101 -21.73 15.68 1.93
CA ALA A 101 -23.13 15.33 2.23
C ALA A 101 -23.32 13.81 2.35
N ILE A 102 -22.80 13.04 1.40
CA ILE A 102 -22.85 11.56 1.42
C ILE A 102 -22.15 10.97 2.67
N ARG A 103 -21.10 11.64 3.17
CA ARG A 103 -20.37 11.19 4.37
C ARG A 103 -21.18 11.34 5.66
N GLU A 104 -22.07 12.33 5.74
CA GLU A 104 -22.91 12.57 6.92
C GLU A 104 -24.13 11.64 6.93
N ASP A 105 -24.88 11.62 5.82
CA ASP A 105 -26.04 10.75 5.64
C ASP A 105 -26.26 10.49 4.14
N GLU A 106 -26.07 9.23 3.75
CA GLU A 106 -26.20 8.81 2.35
C GLU A 106 -27.65 8.81 1.87
N GLU A 107 -28.59 8.36 2.71
CA GLU A 107 -30.02 8.30 2.35
C GLU A 107 -30.60 9.71 2.17
N ALA A 108 -30.24 10.63 3.08
CA ALA A 108 -30.65 12.03 2.98
C ALA A 108 -30.04 12.76 1.78
N ALA A 109 -28.79 12.43 1.43
CA ALA A 109 -28.12 13.00 0.25
C ALA A 109 -28.79 12.54 -1.07
N GLU A 110 -29.17 11.26 -1.15
CA GLU A 110 -29.88 10.72 -2.32
C GLU A 110 -31.29 11.32 -2.45
N ALA A 111 -32.02 11.49 -1.34
CA ALA A 111 -33.31 12.16 -1.33
C ALA A 111 -33.22 13.63 -1.79
N SER A 112 -32.07 14.28 -1.56
CA SER A 112 -31.77 15.65 -2.02
C SER A 112 -31.32 15.72 -3.49
N GLY A 113 -31.31 14.60 -4.21
CA GLY A 113 -30.94 14.53 -5.63
C GLY A 113 -29.43 14.44 -5.90
N VAL A 114 -28.61 14.18 -4.88
CA VAL A 114 -27.17 13.94 -5.06
C VAL A 114 -26.95 12.47 -5.44
N GLY A 115 -26.47 12.22 -6.65
CA GLY A 115 -26.17 10.85 -7.11
C GLY A 115 -24.98 10.24 -6.37
N ALA A 116 -25.22 9.49 -5.29
CA ALA A 116 -24.16 8.92 -4.44
C ALA A 116 -23.22 7.99 -5.22
N LEU A 117 -23.77 7.14 -6.08
CA LEU A 117 -22.99 6.22 -6.92
C LEU A 117 -21.96 6.96 -7.79
N SER A 118 -22.38 7.98 -8.53
CA SER A 118 -21.49 8.73 -9.43
C SER A 118 -20.36 9.44 -8.68
N LEU A 119 -20.67 10.02 -7.52
CA LEU A 119 -19.67 10.69 -6.69
C LEU A 119 -18.69 9.71 -6.05
N LYS A 120 -19.16 8.54 -5.59
CA LYS A 120 -18.30 7.47 -5.07
C LYS A 120 -17.36 6.91 -6.14
N LEU A 121 -17.88 6.67 -7.35
CA LEU A 121 -17.07 6.22 -8.49
C LEU A 121 -16.01 7.26 -8.88
N LEU A 122 -16.37 8.55 -8.89
CA LEU A 122 -15.43 9.63 -9.16
C LEU A 122 -14.34 9.73 -8.08
N ALA A 123 -14.72 9.60 -6.80
CA ALA A 123 -13.77 9.57 -5.69
C ALA A 123 -12.81 8.39 -5.79
N LEU A 124 -13.32 7.20 -6.13
CA LEU A 124 -12.52 6.00 -6.33
C LEU A 124 -11.56 6.13 -7.52
N ALA A 125 -12.06 6.60 -8.67
CA ALA A 125 -11.26 6.82 -9.86
C ALA A 125 -10.11 7.81 -9.61
N LEU A 126 -10.40 8.91 -8.91
CA LEU A 126 -9.38 9.91 -8.60
C LEU A 126 -8.35 9.40 -7.58
N SER A 127 -8.80 8.72 -6.52
CA SER A 127 -7.92 8.14 -5.51
C SER A 127 -6.98 7.10 -6.12
N THR A 128 -7.52 6.19 -6.94
CA THR A 128 -6.72 5.14 -7.59
C THR A 128 -5.78 5.71 -8.66
N ALA A 129 -6.18 6.76 -9.38
CA ALA A 129 -5.29 7.46 -10.31
C ALA A 129 -4.08 8.08 -9.59
N LEU A 130 -4.30 8.79 -8.47
CA LEU A 130 -3.23 9.37 -7.67
C LEU A 130 -2.33 8.29 -7.03
N ALA A 131 -2.94 7.22 -6.49
CA ALA A 131 -2.21 6.08 -5.93
C ALA A 131 -1.37 5.36 -6.99
N GLY A 132 -1.90 5.17 -8.20
CA GLY A 132 -1.19 4.58 -9.33
C GLY A 132 0.00 5.42 -9.80
N LEU A 133 -0.17 6.75 -9.86
CA LEU A 133 0.93 7.67 -10.16
C LEU A 133 2.02 7.62 -9.08
N ALA A 134 1.64 7.61 -7.80
CA ALA A 134 2.58 7.48 -6.69
C ALA A 134 3.33 6.13 -6.72
N GLY A 135 2.63 5.03 -7.01
CA GLY A 135 3.23 3.70 -7.17
C GLY A 135 4.18 3.61 -8.38
N GLY A 136 3.82 4.23 -9.50
CA GLY A 136 4.69 4.32 -10.68
C GLY A 136 5.97 5.11 -10.40
N LEU A 137 5.85 6.22 -9.66
CA LEU A 137 7.01 6.98 -9.20
C LEU A 137 7.88 6.16 -8.22
N PHE A 138 7.25 5.40 -7.32
CA PHE A 138 7.96 4.53 -6.39
C PHE A 138 8.77 3.44 -7.13
N ALA A 139 8.16 2.79 -8.12
CA ALA A 139 8.84 1.80 -8.98
C ALA A 139 9.97 2.44 -9.80
N PHE A 140 9.80 3.70 -10.22
CA PHE A 140 10.84 4.45 -10.91
C PHE A 140 12.01 4.83 -9.97
N TYR A 141 11.74 5.07 -8.69
CA TYR A 141 12.77 5.37 -7.69
C TYR A 141 13.61 4.14 -7.32
N HIS A 142 12.98 2.98 -7.16
CA HIS A 142 13.64 1.72 -6.79
C HIS A 142 14.14 0.94 -8.02
N ILE A 143 15.45 0.98 -8.28
CA ILE A 143 16.08 0.24 -9.39
C ILE A 143 16.11 -1.28 -9.15
N SER A 144 16.18 -1.71 -7.88
CA SER A 144 16.18 -3.12 -7.48
C SER A 144 14.98 -3.40 -6.58
N TYR A 145 14.13 -4.33 -7.01
CA TYR A 145 12.87 -4.64 -6.34
C TYR A 145 13.00 -5.91 -5.52
N TYR A 146 12.94 -5.78 -4.19
CA TYR A 146 12.77 -6.92 -3.29
C TYR A 146 11.27 -7.04 -2.97
N PRO A 147 10.57 -8.11 -3.41
CA PRO A 147 9.12 -8.19 -3.27
C PRO A 147 8.65 -8.18 -1.81
N ALA A 148 9.49 -8.54 -0.85
CA ALA A 148 9.10 -8.57 0.57
C ALA A 148 8.86 -7.18 1.19
N HIS A 149 9.48 -6.11 0.69
CA HIS A 149 9.47 -4.79 1.35
C HIS A 149 8.28 -3.88 0.96
N PRO A 150 7.90 -3.73 -0.33
CA PRO A 150 6.84 -2.80 -0.73
C PRO A 150 5.43 -3.33 -0.50
N PHE A 151 5.25 -4.65 -0.30
CA PHE A 151 3.95 -5.24 0.05
C PHE A 151 3.77 -5.45 1.56
N GLY A 152 4.69 -4.94 2.39
CA GLY A 152 4.55 -4.97 3.83
C GLY A 152 3.48 -3.99 4.33
N PRO A 153 2.81 -4.29 5.47
CA PRO A 153 1.79 -3.42 6.04
C PRO A 153 2.34 -2.06 6.52
N GLN A 154 3.66 -1.95 6.65
CA GLN A 154 4.36 -0.72 7.05
C GLN A 154 3.99 0.48 6.18
N TRP A 155 3.80 0.29 4.87
CA TRP A 155 3.43 1.38 3.96
C TRP A 155 2.06 1.98 4.28
N THR A 156 1.09 1.12 4.62
CA THR A 156 -0.25 1.55 5.01
C THR A 156 -0.20 2.26 6.35
N PHE A 157 0.55 1.73 7.33
CA PHE A 157 0.71 2.39 8.62
C PHE A 157 1.38 3.76 8.47
N ASP A 158 2.51 3.85 7.75
CA ASP A 158 3.20 5.12 7.50
C ASP A 158 2.23 6.16 6.93
N ALA A 159 1.42 5.82 5.91
CA ALA A 159 0.43 6.72 5.33
C ALA A 159 -0.67 7.14 6.34
N LEU A 160 -1.15 6.22 7.17
CA LEU A 160 -2.13 6.52 8.23
C LEU A 160 -1.53 7.44 9.29
N LEU A 161 -0.28 7.22 9.72
CA LEU A 161 0.38 8.09 10.71
C LEU A 161 0.54 9.51 10.16
N MET A 162 1.01 9.67 8.93
CA MET A 162 1.16 10.99 8.31
C MET A 162 -0.17 11.76 8.28
N THR A 163 -1.28 11.08 7.97
CA THR A 163 -2.61 11.71 7.91
C THR A 163 -3.20 11.99 9.30
N PHE A 164 -3.05 11.08 10.26
CA PHE A 164 -3.56 11.26 11.63
C PHE A 164 -2.78 12.30 12.42
N ILE A 165 -1.44 12.32 12.31
CA ILE A 165 -0.61 13.37 12.89
C ILE A 165 -1.04 14.72 12.33
N GLY A 166 -1.22 14.80 11.02
CA GLY A 166 -1.71 16.00 10.33
C GLY A 166 -3.11 16.46 10.72
N GLY A 167 -4.00 15.51 11.05
CA GLY A 167 -5.41 15.75 11.35
C GLY A 167 -6.33 15.37 10.18
N VAL A 168 -7.37 14.62 10.52
CA VAL A 168 -8.40 14.15 9.57
C VAL A 168 -9.33 15.29 9.18
N GLY A 169 -9.48 15.54 7.87
CA GLY A 169 -10.44 16.51 7.32
C GLY A 169 -9.87 17.87 6.93
N THR A 170 -8.56 18.11 7.08
CA THR A 170 -7.90 19.31 6.55
C THR A 170 -6.97 18.98 5.40
N LEU A 171 -6.86 19.88 4.43
CA LEU A 171 -6.01 19.69 3.27
C LEU A 171 -4.51 19.86 3.61
N GLN A 172 -4.21 20.76 4.55
CA GLN A 172 -2.83 21.08 4.97
C GLN A 172 -2.27 20.08 5.99
N GLY A 173 -3.16 19.40 6.72
CA GLY A 173 -2.80 18.43 7.77
C GLY A 173 -1.83 17.36 7.28
N PRO A 174 -2.19 16.53 6.28
CA PRO A 174 -1.34 15.45 5.79
C PRO A 174 0.05 15.90 5.30
N VAL A 175 0.16 17.12 4.76
CA VAL A 175 1.44 17.67 4.30
C VAL A 175 2.36 17.97 5.49
N LEU A 176 1.85 18.67 6.52
CA LEU A 176 2.61 18.90 7.76
C LEU A 176 2.90 17.58 8.49
N GLY A 177 1.92 16.69 8.55
CA GLY A 177 2.06 15.39 9.19
C GLY A 177 3.11 14.50 8.51
N ALA A 178 3.20 14.55 7.18
CA ALA A 178 4.26 13.85 6.43
C ALA A 178 5.65 14.38 6.78
N VAL A 179 5.84 15.70 6.81
CA VAL A 179 7.14 16.30 7.17
C VAL A 179 7.53 15.92 8.60
N LEU A 180 6.62 16.10 9.56
CA LEU A 180 6.88 15.79 10.96
C LEU A 180 7.16 14.29 11.18
N TYR A 181 6.32 13.42 10.59
CA TYR A 181 6.47 11.98 10.71
C TYR A 181 7.80 11.50 10.12
N VAL A 182 8.18 11.98 8.94
CA VAL A 182 9.45 11.58 8.30
C VAL A 182 10.64 12.04 9.15
N THR A 183 10.64 13.28 9.64
CA THR A 183 11.73 13.76 10.52
C THR A 183 11.80 12.96 11.81
N LEU A 184 10.65 12.68 12.45
CA LEU A 184 10.59 11.88 13.66
C LEU A 184 11.07 10.45 13.41
N LYS A 185 10.67 9.88 12.27
CA LYS A 185 11.05 8.52 11.88
C LYS A 185 12.55 8.40 11.66
N GLU A 186 13.15 9.35 10.95
CA GLU A 186 14.59 9.40 10.72
C GLU A 186 15.37 9.56 12.04
N TYR A 187 14.89 10.43 12.93
CA TYR A 187 15.50 10.66 14.24
C TYR A 187 15.48 9.39 15.11
N LEU A 188 14.36 8.67 15.14
CA LEU A 188 14.23 7.39 15.85
C LEU A 188 15.14 6.31 15.25
N ALA A 189 15.16 6.22 13.91
CA ALA A 189 15.96 5.23 13.20
C ALA A 189 17.47 5.40 13.46
N LEU A 190 17.96 6.64 13.55
CA LEU A 190 19.38 6.92 13.83
C LEU A 190 19.81 6.57 15.25
N ARG A 191 18.89 6.60 16.22
CA ARG A 191 19.23 6.44 17.63
C ARG A 191 18.91 5.04 18.17
N TRP A 192 17.87 4.36 17.67
CA TRP A 192 17.35 3.09 18.22
C TRP A 192 17.01 2.10 17.09
N VAL A 193 18.02 1.47 16.48
CA VAL A 193 17.86 0.63 15.27
C VAL A 193 17.05 -0.65 15.52
N ASP A 194 17.12 -1.27 16.70
CA ASP A 194 16.49 -2.58 16.92
C ASP A 194 15.03 -2.51 17.42
N ILE A 195 14.67 -1.45 18.14
CA ILE A 195 13.36 -1.33 18.83
C ILE A 195 12.42 -0.35 18.09
N HIS A 196 12.87 0.26 16.99
CA HIS A 196 12.10 1.27 16.26
C HIS A 196 10.69 0.80 15.88
N LEU A 197 10.52 -0.44 15.41
CA LEU A 197 9.22 -0.98 14.99
C LEU A 197 8.21 -1.04 16.15
N LEU A 198 8.66 -1.45 17.34
CA LEU A 198 7.82 -1.51 18.54
C LEU A 198 7.43 -0.10 19.00
N ILE A 199 8.38 0.84 18.93
CA ILE A 199 8.17 2.24 19.28
C ILE A 199 7.20 2.90 18.30
N PHE A 200 7.31 2.65 16.99
CA PHE A 200 6.37 3.18 16.00
C PHE A 200 4.95 2.64 16.22
N GLY A 201 4.80 1.34 16.53
CA GLY A 201 3.50 0.76 16.86
C GLY A 201 2.90 1.40 18.11
N ALA A 202 3.68 1.56 19.18
CA ALA A 202 3.24 2.24 20.40
C ALA A 202 2.89 3.71 20.15
N LEU A 203 3.71 4.42 19.35
CA LEU A 203 3.49 5.80 18.96
C LEU A 203 2.21 5.95 18.14
N PHE A 204 1.94 5.02 17.21
CA PHE A 204 0.69 5.00 16.45
C PHE A 204 -0.52 4.90 17.37
N VAL A 205 -0.51 3.92 18.28
CA VAL A 205 -1.60 3.73 19.26
C VAL A 205 -1.76 4.98 20.12
N ALA A 206 -0.66 5.57 20.61
CA ALA A 206 -0.69 6.79 21.39
C ALA A 206 -1.30 7.97 20.61
N ILE A 207 -0.92 8.18 19.35
CA ILE A 207 -1.46 9.26 18.51
C ILE A 207 -2.95 9.06 18.25
N VAL A 208 -3.37 7.85 17.89
CA VAL A 208 -4.78 7.53 17.60
C VAL A 208 -5.65 7.71 18.85
N LEU A 209 -5.16 7.31 20.03
CA LEU A 209 -5.91 7.42 21.28
C LEU A 209 -5.91 8.83 21.86
N LEU A 210 -4.79 9.54 21.82
CA LEU A 210 -4.64 10.83 22.49
C LEU A 210 -5.15 11.99 21.62
N LEU A 211 -4.99 11.92 20.29
CA LEU A 211 -5.32 12.99 19.35
C LEU A 211 -6.14 12.47 18.14
N PRO A 212 -7.40 12.04 18.31
CA PRO A 212 -8.24 11.59 17.19
C PRO A 212 -8.53 12.70 16.16
N GLY A 213 -8.34 13.98 16.53
CA GLY A 213 -8.43 15.13 15.62
C GLY A 213 -7.10 15.63 15.04
N GLY A 214 -5.98 14.98 15.38
CA GLY A 214 -4.63 15.37 14.98
C GLY A 214 -4.16 16.73 15.49
N LEU A 215 -3.05 17.22 14.93
CA LEU A 215 -2.39 18.46 15.36
C LEU A 215 -3.25 19.71 15.19
N VAL A 216 -4.11 19.76 14.17
CA VAL A 216 -4.97 20.92 13.92
C VAL A 216 -6.02 21.07 15.02
N GLN A 217 -6.69 19.98 15.40
CA GLN A 217 -7.69 20.04 16.47
C GLN A 217 -7.04 20.21 17.86
N ALA A 218 -5.82 19.70 18.06
CA ALA A 218 -5.05 19.98 19.27
C ALA A 218 -4.65 21.46 19.37
N ALA A 219 -4.25 22.09 18.27
CA ALA A 219 -3.94 23.52 18.21
C ALA A 219 -5.19 24.38 18.45
N GLU A 220 -6.34 24.00 17.91
CA GLU A 220 -7.62 24.70 18.17
C GLU A 220 -8.06 24.57 19.62
N ARG A 221 -7.97 23.38 20.22
CA ARG A 221 -8.27 23.18 21.66
C ARG A 221 -7.31 23.94 22.57
N ALA A 222 -6.01 23.95 22.24
CA ALA A 222 -5.02 24.72 22.99
C ALA A 222 -5.28 26.23 22.88
N ARG A 223 -5.66 26.72 21.68
CA ARG A 223 -6.06 28.13 21.47
C ARG A 223 -7.37 28.48 22.18
N ALA A 224 -8.34 27.56 22.27
CA ALA A 224 -9.56 27.77 23.02
C ALA A 224 -9.30 27.86 24.54
N LEU A 225 -8.38 27.04 25.06
CA LEU A 225 -7.96 27.09 26.46
C LEU A 225 -7.13 28.35 26.78
N LEU A 226 -6.26 28.80 25.86
CA LEU A 226 -5.47 30.03 26.02
C LEU A 226 -6.28 31.30 25.74
N GLY A 227 -7.30 31.24 24.89
CA GLY A 227 -8.20 32.34 24.53
C GLY A 227 -9.37 32.53 25.48
N GLY A 228 -9.65 31.57 26.37
CA GLY A 228 -10.72 31.62 27.38
C GLY A 228 -10.49 32.61 28.54
N ALA A 229 -9.38 33.36 28.54
CA ALA A 229 -9.08 34.37 29.56
C ALA A 229 -9.75 35.74 29.34
N ARG A 230 -10.66 35.89 28.36
CA ARG A 230 -11.48 37.09 28.17
C ARG A 230 -12.97 36.76 28.25
N ARG A 231 -13.49 36.65 29.48
CA ARG A 231 -14.93 36.84 29.75
C ARG A 231 -15.20 38.36 29.82
N PRO A 232 -15.97 38.97 28.91
CA PRO A 232 -16.55 40.28 29.17
C PRO A 232 -17.64 40.13 30.23
N ALA A 233 -17.55 40.96 31.27
CA ALA A 233 -18.56 41.11 32.31
C ALA A 233 -19.79 41.86 31.80
#